data_AF-A0A4V2MND6-F1
#
_entry.id   AF-A0A4V2MND6-F1
#
_cell.length_a   1.000
_cell.length_b   1.000
_cell.length_c   1.000
_cell.angle_alpha   90.00
_cell.angle_beta   90.00
_cell.angle_gamma   90.00
#
_symmetry.space_group_name_H-M   'P 1'
#
loop_
_entity.id
_entity.type
_entity.pdbx_description
1 polymer ?
#
loop_
_entity_poly.entity_id
_entity_poly.type
_entity_poly.pdbx_seq_one_letter_code
_entity_poly.pdbx_strand_id
1 'polypeptide(L)'
;MSSAAVFGKRTEPHTIIIARGDTLRHFTIRPWFVALAGSFVAAIAVGYLVATAYLVLRDDVLSAAVARQARMQYAYEDRIAALRSQVDRVTSYRLLDQQIMETKVAELLTRQSVLARRSGRLAPLLEKAGLNGIAPTSERFDPAKVPVPQVRGKTDRVTRVMFRTPESVGATAFNAGDAPTALPQIATATPVVALARLGTSLSYLEADQMNQISTLAETARTTRQEIVDAAVKAGLEVVDPAAGETGTGGPFIPAGGANFEGAFDQEMQTLNRELDALDQLRDVIQAFPIANPAPGRRISSGYGNRRDPLIGRSAFHAGIDLAAPRGTPILAAGSGTVRKAGRSGGYGNLVEIEHTNGLRSRYAHLDRIAVKVGQILTVGEKIGEAGSTGRSTGPHLHYEVRQGKTALNPMTYMKAGTRLKRYF
;
A
#
# COMPACT_ATOMS: atom_id res chain seq x y z
N MET A 1 -53.76 131.14 -9.20
CA MET A 1 -53.69 130.37 -10.46
C MET A 1 -52.23 130.10 -10.78
N SER A 2 -51.94 128.83 -11.09
CA SER A 2 -50.82 128.25 -11.86
C SER A 2 -49.71 129.17 -12.37
N SER A 3 -48.44 128.78 -12.18
CA SER A 3 -47.75 127.88 -13.13
C SER A 3 -46.31 127.60 -12.69
N ALA A 4 -45.88 126.36 -12.94
CA ALA A 4 -44.55 125.80 -12.77
C ALA A 4 -43.57 126.22 -13.89
N ALA A 5 -42.25 126.12 -13.65
CA ALA A 5 -41.36 125.10 -14.24
C ALA A 5 -39.87 125.52 -14.21
N VAL A 6 -39.09 124.73 -13.47
CA VAL A 6 -37.73 124.20 -13.71
C VAL A 6 -36.86 124.86 -14.79
N PHE A 7 -35.70 125.42 -14.42
CA PHE A 7 -34.50 125.46 -15.28
C PHE A 7 -33.22 125.35 -14.45
N GLY A 8 -32.28 124.53 -14.95
CA GLY A 8 -31.20 123.89 -14.20
C GLY A 8 -30.10 124.80 -13.64
N LYS A 9 -29.59 124.38 -12.47
CA LYS A 9 -28.34 124.87 -11.89
C LYS A 9 -27.18 124.51 -12.84
N ARG A 10 -26.58 125.53 -13.44
CA ARG A 10 -25.30 125.43 -14.14
C ARG A 10 -24.22 125.03 -13.13
N THR A 11 -23.53 123.92 -13.39
CA THR A 11 -22.34 123.50 -12.66
C THR A 11 -21.18 124.43 -13.03
N GLU A 12 -20.82 125.30 -12.08
CA GLU A 12 -19.64 126.16 -12.23
C GLU A 12 -18.36 125.30 -12.18
N PRO A 13 -17.41 125.49 -13.11
CA PRO A 13 -16.17 124.73 -13.11
C PRO A 13 -15.32 125.09 -11.89
N HIS A 14 -14.97 124.10 -11.08
CA HIS A 14 -14.06 124.25 -9.95
C HIS A 14 -12.69 124.73 -10.45
N THR A 15 -12.35 125.97 -10.09
CA THR A 15 -11.11 126.64 -10.49
C THR A 15 -10.20 126.70 -9.27
N ILE A 16 -9.07 125.99 -9.33
CA ILE A 16 -8.04 126.04 -8.28
C ILE A 16 -7.02 127.09 -8.70
N ILE A 17 -6.83 128.12 -7.88
CA ILE A 17 -5.89 129.22 -8.12
C ILE A 17 -4.68 129.01 -7.22
N ILE A 18 -3.50 128.82 -7.82
CA ILE A 18 -2.23 128.76 -7.10
C ILE A 18 -1.44 130.00 -7.50
N ALA A 19 -1.20 130.90 -6.55
CA ALA A 19 -0.43 132.12 -6.77
C ALA A 19 1.03 131.92 -6.34
N ARG A 20 1.99 132.26 -7.21
CA ARG A 20 3.41 132.34 -6.87
C ARG A 20 4.03 133.54 -7.59
N GLY A 21 4.24 134.64 -6.86
CA GLY A 21 4.77 135.89 -7.41
C GLY A 21 3.88 136.51 -8.49
N ASP A 22 4.47 137.27 -9.41
CA ASP A 22 3.77 138.17 -10.34
C ASP A 22 3.11 137.48 -11.56
N THR A 23 2.91 136.16 -11.55
CA THR A 23 2.21 135.45 -12.64
C THR A 23 1.09 134.55 -12.11
N LEU A 24 -0.16 134.88 -12.46
CA LEU A 24 -1.35 134.06 -12.22
C LEU A 24 -1.63 133.18 -13.45
N ARG A 25 -1.59 131.85 -13.29
CA ARG A 25 -2.07 130.88 -14.29
C ARG A 25 -3.28 130.14 -13.73
N HIS A 26 -4.40 130.17 -14.44
CA HIS A 26 -5.60 129.41 -14.10
C HIS A 26 -5.72 128.17 -14.98
N PHE A 27 -6.02 127.00 -14.40
CA PHE A 27 -6.27 125.76 -15.13
C PHE A 27 -7.71 125.30 -14.86
N THR A 28 -8.48 125.03 -15.91
CA THR A 28 -9.87 124.56 -15.82
C THR A 28 -9.91 123.04 -16.00
N ILE A 29 -10.22 122.31 -14.93
CA ILE A 29 -10.37 120.85 -15.00
C ILE A 29 -11.81 120.55 -15.42
N ARG A 30 -11.99 120.01 -16.62
CA ARG A 30 -13.30 119.56 -17.11
C ARG A 30 -13.67 118.22 -16.45
N PRO A 31 -14.92 118.02 -15.99
CA PRO A 31 -15.31 116.85 -15.20
C PRO A 31 -15.12 115.50 -15.91
N TRP A 32 -15.11 115.45 -17.24
CA TRP A 32 -14.84 114.21 -18.00
C TRP A 32 -13.41 113.67 -17.81
N PHE A 33 -12.44 114.55 -17.58
CA PHE A 33 -11.03 114.16 -17.44
C PHE A 33 -10.78 113.44 -16.11
N VAL A 34 -11.50 113.85 -15.05
CA VAL A 34 -11.47 113.19 -13.74
C VAL A 34 -12.07 111.79 -13.81
N ALA A 35 -13.15 111.61 -14.58
CA ALA A 35 -13.75 110.29 -14.79
C ALA A 35 -12.80 109.33 -15.55
N LEU A 36 -12.09 109.84 -16.56
CA LEU A 36 -11.15 109.05 -17.35
C LEU A 36 -9.90 108.66 -16.54
N ALA A 37 -9.34 109.61 -15.78
CA ALA A 37 -8.24 109.34 -14.85
C ALA A 37 -8.66 108.36 -13.74
N GLY A 38 -9.86 108.50 -13.18
CA GLY A 38 -10.42 107.56 -12.19
C GLY A 38 -10.59 106.15 -12.76
N SER A 39 -11.08 106.03 -13.99
CA SER A 39 -11.22 104.74 -14.68
C SER A 39 -9.85 104.09 -14.98
N PHE A 40 -8.84 104.89 -15.34
CA PHE A 40 -7.48 104.40 -15.56
C PHE A 40 -6.84 103.87 -14.27
N VAL A 41 -6.99 104.60 -13.16
CA VAL A 41 -6.53 104.15 -11.83
C VAL A 41 -7.28 102.89 -11.39
N ALA A 42 -8.59 102.82 -11.62
CA ALA A 42 -9.38 101.63 -11.33
C ALA A 42 -8.91 100.42 -12.16
N ALA A 43 -8.59 100.61 -13.45
CA ALA A 43 -8.08 99.54 -14.31
C ALA A 43 -6.71 99.02 -13.83
N ILE A 44 -5.81 99.92 -13.40
CA ILE A 44 -4.52 99.52 -12.81
C ILE A 44 -4.73 98.77 -11.49
N ALA A 45 -5.63 99.25 -10.62
CA ALA A 45 -5.93 98.59 -9.36
C ALA A 45 -6.52 97.18 -9.56
N VAL A 46 -7.44 97.02 -10.53
CA VAL A 46 -7.99 95.72 -10.92
C VAL A 46 -6.90 94.83 -11.50
N GLY A 47 -6.04 95.35 -12.37
CA GLY A 47 -4.91 94.59 -12.94
C GLY A 47 -3.92 94.11 -11.87
N TYR A 48 -3.62 94.97 -10.90
CA TYR A 48 -2.77 94.63 -9.76
C TYR A 48 -3.39 93.51 -8.90
N LEU A 49 -4.68 93.62 -8.59
CA LEU A 49 -5.42 92.58 -7.86
C LEU A 49 -5.47 91.24 -8.62
N VAL A 50 -5.68 91.27 -9.94
CA VAL A 50 -5.68 90.06 -10.77
C VAL A 50 -4.30 89.40 -10.81
N ALA A 51 -3.22 90.20 -10.94
CA ALA A 51 -1.85 89.69 -10.95
C ALA A 51 -1.45 89.07 -9.60
N THR A 52 -1.81 89.70 -8.49
CA THR A 52 -1.58 89.14 -7.15
C THR A 52 -2.42 87.88 -6.92
N ALA A 53 -3.69 87.88 -7.32
CA ALA A 53 -4.54 86.69 -7.26
C ALA A 53 -3.94 85.53 -8.08
N TYR A 54 -3.42 85.79 -9.28
CA TYR A 54 -2.79 84.78 -10.13
C TYR A 54 -1.51 84.19 -9.53
N LEU A 55 -0.63 85.03 -8.95
CA LEU A 55 0.60 84.55 -8.33
C LEU A 55 0.32 83.68 -7.10
N VAL A 56 -0.63 84.08 -6.24
CA VAL A 56 -1.04 83.28 -5.09
C VAL A 56 -1.68 81.96 -5.53
N LEU A 57 -2.60 81.99 -6.52
CA LEU A 57 -3.19 80.76 -7.06
C LEU A 57 -2.14 79.84 -7.70
N ARG A 58 -1.14 80.41 -8.38
CA ARG A 58 -0.08 79.65 -9.06
C ARG A 58 0.79 78.89 -8.07
N ASP A 59 1.19 79.51 -6.96
CA ASP A 59 2.02 78.86 -5.95
C ASP A 59 1.24 77.77 -5.20
N ASP A 60 -0.05 77.98 -4.96
CA ASP A 60 -0.95 76.95 -4.40
C ASP A 60 -1.15 75.78 -5.38
N VAL A 61 -1.32 76.06 -6.68
CA VAL A 61 -1.48 75.01 -7.70
C VAL A 61 -0.18 74.24 -7.94
N LEU A 62 0.97 74.92 -7.97
CA LEU A 62 2.28 74.28 -8.15
C LEU A 62 2.67 73.45 -6.92
N SER A 63 2.51 73.99 -5.72
CA SER A 63 2.77 73.25 -4.48
C SER A 63 1.80 72.07 -4.32
N ALA A 64 0.52 72.22 -4.69
CA ALA A 64 -0.43 71.12 -4.73
C ALA A 64 -0.08 70.08 -5.79
N ALA A 65 0.44 70.46 -6.96
CA ALA A 65 0.87 69.55 -8.01
C ALA A 65 2.12 68.75 -7.59
N VAL A 66 3.14 69.42 -7.03
CA VAL A 66 4.36 68.77 -6.52
C VAL A 66 4.03 67.86 -5.33
N ALA A 67 3.18 68.30 -4.40
CA ALA A 67 2.73 67.47 -3.27
C ALA A 67 1.93 66.26 -3.75
N ARG A 68 1.10 66.40 -4.79
CA ARG A 68 0.36 65.29 -5.39
C ARG A 68 1.29 64.31 -6.09
N GLN A 69 2.31 64.80 -6.81
CA GLN A 69 3.31 63.95 -7.46
C GLN A 69 4.17 63.20 -6.44
N ALA A 70 4.60 63.87 -5.35
CA ALA A 70 5.31 63.22 -4.25
C ALA A 70 4.46 62.13 -3.58
N ARG A 71 3.17 62.41 -3.30
CA ARG A 71 2.25 61.40 -2.75
C ARG A 71 2.05 60.22 -3.71
N MET A 72 1.94 60.46 -5.01
CA MET A 72 1.85 59.39 -6.00
C MET A 72 3.13 58.57 -6.04
N GLN A 73 4.30 59.20 -5.99
CA GLN A 73 5.58 58.52 -5.96
C GLN A 73 5.74 57.65 -4.70
N TYR A 74 5.42 58.18 -3.51
CA TYR A 74 5.41 57.39 -2.28
C TYR A 74 4.40 56.23 -2.35
N ALA A 75 3.21 56.46 -2.88
CA ALA A 75 2.23 55.39 -3.07
C ALA A 75 2.71 54.30 -4.05
N TYR A 76 3.49 54.67 -5.08
CA TYR A 76 4.11 53.71 -5.99
C TYR A 76 5.25 52.95 -5.32
N GLU A 77 6.13 53.63 -4.57
CA GLU A 77 7.22 53.01 -3.82
C GLU A 77 6.70 52.01 -2.78
N ASP A 78 5.66 52.39 -2.03
CA ASP A 78 4.97 51.51 -1.08
C ASP A 78 4.35 50.29 -1.79
N ARG A 79 3.72 50.49 -2.94
CA ARG A 79 3.12 49.40 -3.72
C ARG A 79 4.18 48.46 -4.29
N ILE A 80 5.32 48.98 -4.73
CA ILE A 80 6.46 48.18 -5.19
C ILE A 80 7.05 47.38 -4.03
N ALA A 81 7.24 47.99 -2.86
CA ALA A 81 7.73 47.32 -1.66
C ALA A 81 6.77 46.20 -1.20
N ALA A 82 5.47 46.46 -1.22
CA ALA A 82 4.45 45.47 -0.90
C ALA A 82 4.43 44.31 -1.90
N LEU A 83 4.50 44.60 -3.20
CA LEU A 83 4.58 43.57 -4.25
C LEU A 83 5.85 42.72 -4.11
N ARG A 84 7.00 43.33 -3.84
CA ARG A 84 8.27 42.61 -3.63
C ARG A 84 8.20 41.69 -2.41
N SER A 85 7.66 42.18 -1.29
CA SER A 85 7.41 41.36 -0.10
C SER A 85 6.46 40.18 -0.38
N GLN A 86 5.42 40.40 -1.19
CA GLN A 86 4.51 39.32 -1.60
C GLN A 86 5.22 38.29 -2.47
N VAL A 87 6.06 38.72 -3.42
CA VAL A 87 6.86 37.82 -4.26
C VAL A 87 7.81 37.00 -3.39
N ASP A 88 8.59 37.63 -2.51
CA ASP A 88 9.57 36.97 -1.64
C ASP A 88 8.88 35.95 -0.71
N ARG A 89 7.69 36.29 -0.20
CA ARG A 89 6.85 35.39 0.59
C ARG A 89 6.40 34.18 -0.24
N VAL A 90 5.88 34.41 -1.44
CA VAL A 90 5.42 33.33 -2.33
C VAL A 90 6.57 32.43 -2.78
N THR A 91 7.74 33.00 -3.10
CA THR A 91 8.93 32.22 -3.45
C THR A 91 9.42 31.38 -2.28
N SER A 92 9.43 31.94 -1.06
CA SER A 92 9.79 31.21 0.16
C SER A 92 8.85 30.03 0.41
N TYR A 93 7.54 30.22 0.26
CA TYR A 93 6.57 29.13 0.39
C TYR A 93 6.73 28.05 -0.69
N ARG A 94 6.99 28.45 -1.95
CA ARG A 94 7.23 27.48 -3.03
C ARG A 94 8.47 26.63 -2.79
N LEU A 95 9.55 27.22 -2.29
CA LEU A 95 10.77 26.49 -1.96
C LEU A 95 10.54 25.49 -0.83
N LEU A 96 9.80 25.88 0.21
CA LEU A 96 9.47 24.98 1.32
C LEU A 96 8.58 23.81 0.86
N ASP A 97 7.55 24.09 0.05
CA ASP A 97 6.67 23.07 -0.52
C ASP A 97 7.46 22.08 -1.40
N GLN A 98 8.41 22.57 -2.19
CA GLN A 98 9.31 21.72 -2.99
C GLN A 98 10.16 20.80 -2.11
N GLN A 99 10.79 21.32 -1.05
CA GLN A 99 11.60 20.50 -0.13
C GLN A 99 10.76 19.43 0.58
N ILE A 100 9.55 19.77 1.03
CA ILE A 100 8.62 18.82 1.65
C ILE A 100 8.20 17.75 0.64
N MET A 101 7.94 18.15 -0.60
CA MET A 101 7.59 17.23 -1.69
C MET A 101 8.73 16.25 -1.98
N GLU A 102 9.95 16.75 -2.16
CA GLU A 102 11.14 15.96 -2.47
C GLU A 102 11.43 14.94 -1.35
N THR A 103 11.41 15.38 -0.10
CA THR A 103 11.63 14.50 1.05
C THR A 103 10.55 13.42 1.15
N LYS A 104 9.27 13.76 0.93
CA LYS A 104 8.20 12.75 0.92
C LYS A 104 8.27 11.80 -0.27
N VAL A 105 8.59 12.28 -1.46
CA VAL A 105 8.79 11.41 -2.63
C VAL A 105 9.95 10.45 -2.37
N ALA A 106 11.08 10.93 -1.85
CA ALA A 106 12.22 10.08 -1.51
C ALA A 106 11.88 9.01 -0.46
N GLU A 107 11.11 9.39 0.58
CA GLU A 107 10.63 8.45 1.59
C GLU A 107 9.71 7.37 0.97
N LEU A 108 8.74 7.76 0.15
CA LEU A 108 7.82 6.83 -0.50
C LEU A 108 8.53 5.88 -1.46
N LEU A 109 9.50 6.38 -2.24
CA LEU A 109 10.34 5.55 -3.11
C LEU A 109 11.16 4.54 -2.29
N THR A 110 11.69 4.97 -1.15
CA THR A 110 12.42 4.08 -0.24
C THR A 110 11.51 2.98 0.28
N ARG A 111 10.31 3.32 0.79
CA ARG A 111 9.31 2.34 1.25
C ARG A 111 8.88 1.38 0.14
N GLN A 112 8.63 1.89 -1.06
CA GLN A 112 8.31 1.07 -2.23
C GLN A 112 9.44 0.08 -2.56
N SER A 113 10.70 0.52 -2.52
CA SER A 113 11.85 -0.34 -2.78
C SER A 113 11.98 -1.45 -1.73
N VAL A 114 11.71 -1.14 -0.45
CA VAL A 114 11.72 -2.10 0.64
C VAL A 114 10.59 -3.13 0.46
N LEU A 115 9.37 -2.69 0.14
CA LEU A 115 8.24 -3.56 -0.17
C LEU A 115 8.53 -4.49 -1.35
N ALA A 116 9.13 -3.98 -2.42
CA ALA A 116 9.52 -4.78 -3.58
C ALA A 116 10.55 -5.86 -3.21
N ARG A 117 11.59 -5.50 -2.43
CA ARG A 117 12.59 -6.46 -1.93
C ARG A 117 11.97 -7.54 -1.04
N ARG A 118 11.04 -7.16 -0.15
CA ARG A 118 10.31 -8.10 0.72
C ARG A 118 9.44 -9.06 -0.07
N SER A 119 8.71 -8.55 -1.08
CA SER A 119 7.91 -9.39 -1.97
C SER A 119 8.77 -10.44 -2.69
N GLY A 120 9.97 -10.08 -3.14
CA GLY A 120 10.92 -11.04 -3.73
C GLY A 120 11.37 -12.14 -2.76
N ARG A 121 11.54 -11.81 -1.47
CA ARG A 121 11.89 -12.79 -0.41
C ARG A 121 10.72 -13.69 0.00
N LEU A 122 9.48 -13.21 -0.14
CA LEU A 122 8.26 -13.95 0.18
C LEU A 122 7.92 -15.02 -0.85
N ALA A 123 8.22 -14.75 -2.13
CA ALA A 123 7.90 -15.65 -3.24
C ALA A 123 8.27 -17.13 -3.00
N PRO A 124 9.51 -17.49 -2.58
CA PRO A 124 9.86 -18.89 -2.34
C PRO A 124 9.11 -19.51 -1.15
N LEU A 125 8.79 -18.74 -0.11
CA LEU A 125 8.01 -19.24 1.03
C LEU A 125 6.54 -19.45 0.67
N LEU A 126 5.97 -18.58 -0.17
CA LEU A 126 4.61 -18.75 -0.69
C LEU A 126 4.52 -19.97 -1.60
N GLU A 127 5.53 -20.21 -2.43
CA GLU A 127 5.63 -21.44 -3.23
C GLU A 127 5.70 -22.68 -2.33
N LYS A 128 6.56 -22.66 -1.30
CA LYS A 128 6.66 -23.74 -0.31
C LYS A 128 5.37 -23.96 0.48
N ALA A 129 4.67 -22.90 0.87
CA ALA A 129 3.37 -22.98 1.51
C ALA A 129 2.33 -23.61 0.57
N GLY A 130 2.34 -23.22 -0.71
CA GLY A 130 1.49 -23.79 -1.75
C GLY A 130 1.73 -25.28 -2.00
N LEU A 131 3.00 -25.71 -2.07
CA LEU A 131 3.38 -27.13 -2.11
C LEU A 131 2.89 -27.87 -0.87
N ASN A 132 2.79 -27.18 0.25
CA ASN A 132 2.22 -27.70 1.47
C ASN A 132 0.69 -27.66 1.57
N GLY A 133 -0.01 -27.24 0.51
CA GLY A 133 -1.47 -27.12 0.52
C GLY A 133 -1.99 -25.96 1.35
N ILE A 134 -1.13 -25.02 1.74
CA ILE A 134 -1.46 -23.81 2.47
C ILE A 134 -1.55 -22.68 1.46
N ALA A 135 -2.77 -22.23 1.15
CA ALA A 135 -2.99 -21.10 0.26
C ALA A 135 -3.00 -19.78 1.04
N PRO A 136 -2.38 -18.71 0.53
CA PRO A 136 -2.57 -17.39 1.08
C PRO A 136 -4.04 -16.98 0.93
N THR A 137 -4.63 -16.41 1.98
CA THR A 137 -5.95 -15.78 1.95
C THR A 137 -5.87 -14.55 1.05
N SER A 138 -6.17 -14.74 -0.23
CA SER A 138 -6.10 -13.70 -1.24
C SER A 138 -7.32 -12.78 -1.18
N GLU A 139 -7.40 -11.89 -0.19
CA GLU A 139 -8.07 -10.62 -0.47
C GLU A 139 -7.09 -9.78 -1.27
N ARG A 140 -7.28 -9.73 -2.61
CA ARG A 140 -6.52 -8.82 -3.47
C ARG A 140 -6.63 -7.41 -2.91
N PHE A 141 -5.49 -6.79 -2.64
CA PHE A 141 -5.41 -5.37 -2.28
C PHE A 141 -6.16 -4.52 -3.31
N ASP A 142 -7.23 -3.85 -2.86
CA ASP A 142 -7.99 -2.91 -3.67
C ASP A 142 -7.58 -1.47 -3.31
N PRO A 143 -6.80 -0.78 -4.17
CA PRO A 143 -6.37 0.60 -3.90
C PRO A 143 -7.56 1.57 -3.79
N ALA A 144 -8.74 1.23 -4.31
CA ALA A 144 -9.93 2.07 -4.21
C ALA A 144 -10.61 2.00 -2.84
N LYS A 145 -10.32 0.98 -2.02
CA LYS A 145 -10.86 0.81 -0.67
C LYS A 145 -10.00 1.45 0.43
N VAL A 146 -8.81 1.95 0.09
CA VAL A 146 -7.92 2.64 1.03
C VAL A 146 -8.63 3.91 1.52
N PRO A 147 -8.93 4.05 2.83
CA PRO A 147 -9.56 5.25 3.37
C PRO A 147 -8.68 6.46 3.08
N VAL A 148 -9.18 7.38 2.25
CA VAL A 148 -8.53 8.68 2.07
C VAL A 148 -8.75 9.45 3.36
N PRO A 149 -7.69 9.97 4.03
CA PRO A 149 -7.88 10.86 5.16
C PRO A 149 -8.72 12.05 4.71
N GLN A 150 -9.97 12.10 5.18
CA GLN A 150 -10.81 13.27 5.06
C GLN A 150 -10.10 14.37 5.83
N VAL A 151 -9.60 15.38 5.13
CA VAL A 151 -9.02 16.57 5.76
C VAL A 151 -10.16 17.27 6.51
N ARG A 152 -10.42 16.85 7.75
CA ARG A 152 -11.44 17.45 8.61
C ARG A 152 -10.82 18.66 9.29
N GLY A 153 -10.51 19.67 8.48
CA GLY A 153 -10.16 20.99 8.94
C GLY A 153 -11.38 21.90 8.79
N LYS A 154 -11.93 22.37 9.92
CA LYS A 154 -12.52 23.71 9.98
C LYS A 154 -11.43 24.72 9.60
N THR A 155 -11.17 24.85 8.31
CA THR A 155 -10.45 25.98 7.72
C THR A 155 -11.33 26.52 6.61
N ASP A 156 -12.48 27.03 7.07
CA ASP A 156 -13.14 28.14 6.42
C ASP A 156 -12.08 29.14 5.93
N ARG A 157 -12.14 29.45 4.64
CA ARG A 157 -11.52 30.62 3.98
C ARG A 157 -10.01 30.62 3.76
N VAL A 158 -9.16 29.91 4.50
CA VAL A 158 -7.69 30.03 4.34
C VAL A 158 -7.15 29.28 3.11
N THR A 159 -7.64 28.08 2.82
CA THR A 159 -7.15 27.26 1.69
C THR A 159 -7.62 27.77 0.32
N ARG A 160 -8.74 28.50 0.27
CA ARG A 160 -9.28 29.08 -0.97
C ARG A 160 -8.55 30.37 -1.38
N VAL A 161 -7.79 31.00 -0.48
CA VAL A 161 -7.02 32.22 -0.77
C VAL A 161 -5.59 31.90 -1.26
N MET A 162 -5.06 30.71 -0.95
CA MET A 162 -3.68 30.30 -1.31
C MET A 162 -3.46 30.03 -2.81
N PHE A 163 -4.53 29.86 -3.60
CA PHE A 163 -4.45 29.59 -5.05
C PHE A 163 -5.32 30.52 -5.88
N ARG A 164 -5.43 31.80 -5.50
CA ARG A 164 -6.00 32.81 -6.41
C ARG A 164 -4.90 33.27 -7.35
N THR A 165 -4.96 32.84 -8.60
CA THR A 165 -4.25 33.49 -9.71
C THR A 165 -4.66 34.97 -9.75
N PRO A 166 -3.73 35.93 -9.88
CA PRO A 166 -4.10 37.33 -10.02
C PRO A 166 -4.81 37.57 -11.36
N GLU A 167 -6.12 37.79 -11.25
CA GLU A 167 -7.05 38.59 -12.07
C GLU A 167 -6.95 38.58 -13.61
N SER A 168 -8.00 38.06 -14.26
CA SER A 168 -8.53 38.64 -15.49
C SER A 168 -9.55 39.74 -15.14
N VAL A 169 -9.08 40.98 -14.99
CA VAL A 169 -9.96 42.14 -15.07
C VAL A 169 -10.32 42.36 -16.55
N GLY A 170 -11.61 42.22 -16.87
CA GLY A 170 -12.20 42.77 -18.09
C GLY A 170 -12.76 41.77 -19.11
N ALA A 171 -14.00 41.31 -18.89
CA ALA A 171 -14.96 41.07 -19.98
C ALA A 171 -16.37 41.01 -19.40
N THR A 172 -17.10 42.13 -19.52
CA THR A 172 -18.55 42.18 -19.41
C THR A 172 -19.21 41.51 -20.61
N ALA A 173 -20.39 40.93 -20.37
CA ALA A 173 -21.43 40.48 -21.32
C ALA A 173 -21.36 39.00 -21.78
N PHE A 174 -22.20 38.14 -21.20
CA PHE A 174 -23.49 37.70 -21.77
C PHE A 174 -24.02 36.49 -20.96
N ASN A 175 -25.24 36.62 -20.43
CA ASN A 175 -26.04 35.50 -19.93
C ASN A 175 -26.78 34.86 -21.10
N ALA A 176 -26.69 33.54 -21.26
CA ALA A 176 -27.74 32.70 -21.84
C ALA A 176 -27.50 31.21 -21.55
N GLY A 177 -28.49 30.54 -20.94
CA GLY A 177 -28.89 29.17 -21.31
C GLY A 177 -28.33 28.00 -20.50
N ASP A 178 -29.20 27.47 -19.64
CA ASP A 178 -29.41 26.10 -19.15
C ASP A 178 -28.44 24.94 -19.54
N ALA A 179 -28.13 24.17 -18.49
CA ALA A 179 -27.28 22.97 -18.36
C ALA A 179 -27.85 21.70 -19.06
N PRO A 180 -27.38 20.44 -18.84
CA PRO A 180 -26.20 19.94 -18.12
C PRO A 180 -25.45 18.79 -18.86
N THR A 181 -24.14 18.62 -18.64
CA THR A 181 -23.58 17.25 -18.49
C THR A 181 -22.30 17.33 -17.68
N ALA A 182 -22.38 16.82 -16.45
CA ALA A 182 -21.25 16.63 -15.58
C ALA A 182 -20.26 15.65 -16.24
N LEU A 183 -19.13 16.17 -16.71
CA LEU A 183 -17.92 15.37 -16.80
C LEU A 183 -17.54 15.00 -15.36
N PRO A 184 -17.14 13.74 -15.08
CA PRO A 184 -16.74 13.34 -13.76
C PRO A 184 -15.58 14.24 -13.35
N GLN A 185 -15.79 15.02 -12.31
CA GLN A 185 -14.72 15.73 -11.63
C GLN A 185 -13.77 14.65 -11.11
N ILE A 186 -12.73 14.33 -11.88
CA ILE A 186 -11.48 13.88 -11.29
C ILE A 186 -11.06 15.06 -10.45
N ALA A 187 -11.48 15.06 -9.18
CA ALA A 187 -11.09 16.03 -8.20
C ALA A 187 -9.58 16.17 -8.34
N THR A 188 -9.13 17.33 -8.78
CA THR A 188 -7.73 17.70 -8.94
C THR A 188 -7.06 17.53 -7.59
N ALA A 189 -6.58 16.32 -7.29
CA ALA A 189 -5.85 16.03 -6.09
C ALA A 189 -4.60 16.90 -6.20
N THR A 190 -4.49 17.90 -5.34
CA THR A 190 -3.24 18.62 -5.18
C THR A 190 -2.13 17.58 -4.96
N PRO A 191 -0.91 17.79 -5.50
CA PRO A 191 0.17 16.80 -5.43
C PRO A 191 0.41 16.25 -4.01
N VAL A 192 0.18 17.08 -2.99
CA VAL A 192 0.21 16.72 -1.57
C VAL A 192 -0.81 15.63 -1.20
N VAL A 193 -2.05 15.74 -1.68
CA VAL A 193 -3.10 14.73 -1.42
C VAL A 193 -2.78 13.42 -2.12
N ALA A 194 -2.17 13.47 -3.30
CA ALA A 194 -1.72 12.26 -4.01
C ALA A 194 -0.61 11.53 -3.24
N LEU A 195 0.40 12.24 -2.74
CA LEU A 195 1.45 11.63 -1.90
C LEU A 195 0.91 11.06 -0.59
N ALA A 196 -0.04 11.76 0.05
CA ALA A 196 -0.67 11.27 1.27
C ALA A 196 -1.41 9.94 1.01
N ARG A 197 -2.17 9.84 -0.08
CA ARG A 197 -2.83 8.60 -0.50
C ARG A 197 -1.84 7.46 -0.76
N LEU A 198 -0.73 7.75 -1.44
CA LEU A 198 0.33 6.77 -1.66
C LEU A 198 0.91 6.28 -0.32
N GLY A 199 1.22 7.19 0.60
CA GLY A 199 1.73 6.82 1.93
C GLY A 199 0.76 5.91 2.68
N THR A 200 -0.53 6.24 2.70
CA THR A 200 -1.56 5.40 3.31
C THR A 200 -1.67 4.04 2.62
N SER A 201 -1.69 4.01 1.29
CA SER A 201 -1.72 2.77 0.49
C SER A 201 -0.53 1.86 0.80
N LEU A 202 0.68 2.41 0.89
CA LEU A 202 1.88 1.63 1.23
C LEU A 202 1.79 1.07 2.66
N SER A 203 1.30 1.85 3.63
CA SER A 203 1.11 1.37 5.00
C SER A 203 0.06 0.27 5.11
N TYR A 204 -1.02 0.32 4.32
CA TYR A 204 -1.97 -0.78 4.24
C TYR A 204 -1.34 -2.03 3.64
N LEU A 205 -0.55 -1.90 2.55
CA LEU A 205 0.17 -3.00 1.94
C LEU A 205 1.19 -3.64 2.91
N GLU A 206 1.91 -2.81 3.67
CA GLU A 206 2.83 -3.27 4.72
C GLU A 206 2.09 -4.09 5.78
N ALA A 207 1.00 -3.56 6.34
CA ALA A 207 0.20 -4.26 7.35
C ALA A 207 -0.45 -5.55 6.82
N ASP A 208 -0.97 -5.53 5.59
CA ASP A 208 -1.55 -6.69 4.93
C ASP A 208 -0.52 -7.80 4.71
N GLN A 209 0.68 -7.46 4.23
CA GLN A 209 1.77 -8.43 4.07
C GLN A 209 2.12 -9.11 5.40
N MET A 210 2.21 -8.35 6.50
CA MET A 210 2.49 -8.93 7.82
C MET A 210 1.39 -9.88 8.30
N ASN A 211 0.14 -9.46 8.16
CA ASN A 211 -1.01 -10.27 8.54
C ASN A 211 -1.06 -11.57 7.73
N GLN A 212 -0.75 -11.52 6.44
CA GLN A 212 -0.69 -12.71 5.59
C GLN A 212 0.39 -13.69 6.06
N ILE A 213 1.62 -13.23 6.32
CA ILE A 213 2.72 -14.09 6.79
C ILE A 213 2.37 -14.74 8.12
N SER A 214 1.81 -13.95 9.04
CA SER A 214 1.40 -14.46 10.35
C SER A 214 0.27 -15.48 10.26
N THR A 215 -0.71 -15.22 9.40
CA THR A 215 -1.80 -16.18 9.13
C THR A 215 -1.28 -17.47 8.49
N LEU A 216 -0.32 -17.37 7.56
CA LEU A 216 0.34 -18.51 6.94
C LEU A 216 1.10 -19.34 7.98
N ALA A 217 1.86 -18.70 8.87
CA ALA A 217 2.60 -19.36 9.92
C ALA A 217 1.67 -20.09 10.90
N GLU A 218 0.58 -19.43 11.33
CA GLU A 218 -0.42 -20.03 12.22
C GLU A 218 -1.17 -21.18 11.54
N THR A 219 -1.45 -21.07 10.24
CA THR A 219 -2.09 -22.14 9.47
C THR A 219 -1.16 -23.35 9.34
N ALA A 220 0.15 -23.13 9.09
CA ALA A 220 1.14 -24.20 9.05
C ALA A 220 1.25 -24.92 10.40
N ARG A 221 1.33 -24.14 11.49
CA ARG A 221 1.33 -24.65 12.87
C ARG A 221 0.08 -25.48 13.18
N THR A 222 -1.10 -24.94 12.91
CA THR A 222 -2.37 -25.62 13.16
C THR A 222 -2.46 -26.92 12.37
N THR A 223 -2.12 -26.88 11.08
CA THR A 223 -2.11 -28.06 10.21
C THR A 223 -1.16 -29.13 10.73
N ARG A 224 0.04 -28.73 11.18
CA ARG A 224 1.03 -29.62 11.79
C ARG A 224 0.47 -30.30 13.04
N GLN A 225 -0.10 -29.53 13.97
CA GLN A 225 -0.72 -30.07 15.19
C GLN A 225 -1.86 -31.05 14.88
N GLU A 226 -2.72 -30.72 13.93
CA GLU A 226 -3.79 -31.62 13.49
C GLU A 226 -3.27 -32.95 12.92
N ILE A 227 -2.18 -32.91 12.14
CA ILE A 227 -1.54 -34.13 11.59
C ILE A 227 -0.96 -34.97 12.72
N VAL A 228 -0.26 -34.36 13.68
CA VAL A 228 0.29 -35.05 14.86
C VAL A 228 -0.84 -35.72 15.65
N ASP A 229 -1.89 -34.98 15.98
CA ASP A 229 -3.05 -35.50 16.70
C ASP A 229 -3.73 -36.65 15.96
N ALA A 230 -3.90 -36.51 14.64
CA ALA A 230 -4.50 -37.54 13.80
C ALA A 230 -3.62 -38.80 13.75
N ALA A 231 -2.29 -38.63 13.70
CA ALA A 231 -1.34 -39.74 13.68
C ALA A 231 -1.32 -40.49 15.02
N VAL A 232 -1.28 -39.77 16.15
CA VAL A 232 -1.35 -40.36 17.49
C VAL A 232 -2.69 -41.09 17.70
N LYS A 233 -3.82 -40.48 17.32
CA LYS A 233 -5.15 -41.14 17.36
C LYS A 233 -5.25 -42.35 16.43
N ALA A 234 -4.38 -42.43 15.42
CA ALA A 234 -4.27 -43.56 14.51
C ALA A 234 -3.31 -44.66 15.03
N GLY A 235 -2.66 -44.44 16.18
CA GLY A 235 -1.74 -45.39 16.80
C GLY A 235 -0.32 -45.34 16.22
N LEU A 236 0.07 -44.23 15.59
CA LEU A 236 1.45 -44.00 15.15
C LEU A 236 2.23 -43.25 16.24
N GLU A 237 3.45 -43.69 16.50
CA GLU A 237 4.37 -43.01 17.41
C GLU A 237 5.09 -41.89 16.66
N VAL A 238 4.61 -40.67 16.82
CA VAL A 238 5.13 -39.48 16.12
C VAL A 238 5.49 -38.42 17.14
N VAL A 239 6.69 -37.87 17.01
CA VAL A 239 7.15 -36.74 17.81
C VAL A 239 6.96 -35.47 16.98
N ASP A 240 6.30 -34.47 17.56
CA ASP A 240 6.17 -33.17 16.92
C ASP A 240 7.55 -32.48 16.86
N PRO A 241 8.08 -32.18 15.66
CA PRO A 241 9.39 -31.56 15.49
C PRO A 241 9.51 -30.18 16.17
N ALA A 242 8.39 -29.50 16.47
CA ALA A 242 8.38 -28.18 17.11
C ALA A 242 7.87 -28.19 18.57
N ALA A 243 7.69 -29.35 19.21
CA ALA A 243 7.10 -29.44 20.56
C ALA A 243 7.89 -28.73 21.68
N GLY A 244 9.19 -28.47 21.49
CA GLY A 244 10.05 -27.81 22.48
C GLY A 244 9.98 -26.27 22.44
N GLU A 245 9.33 -25.68 21.44
CA GLU A 245 9.30 -24.23 21.20
C GLU A 245 7.94 -23.64 21.57
N THR A 246 7.46 -23.93 22.78
CA THR A 246 6.14 -23.48 23.29
C THR A 246 6.05 -21.97 23.57
N GLY A 247 7.06 -21.18 23.21
CA GLY A 247 7.10 -19.73 23.39
C GLY A 247 6.88 -19.00 22.07
N THR A 248 5.64 -18.90 21.60
CA THR A 248 5.29 -18.09 20.43
C THR A 248 4.40 -16.96 20.91
N GLY A 249 4.97 -15.76 20.96
CA GLY A 249 4.24 -14.54 21.25
C GLY A 249 3.08 -14.36 20.28
N GLY A 250 2.03 -13.68 20.73
CA GLY A 250 0.88 -13.35 19.88
C GLY A 250 1.27 -12.53 18.64
N PRO A 251 0.33 -12.37 17.69
CA PRO A 251 0.59 -11.64 16.45
C PRO A 251 1.22 -10.29 16.74
N PHE A 252 2.32 -9.98 16.04
CA PHE A 252 3.05 -8.73 16.26
C PHE A 252 2.18 -7.54 15.84
N ILE A 253 1.82 -6.69 16.82
CA ILE A 253 1.17 -5.41 16.57
C ILE A 253 2.24 -4.32 16.69
N PRO A 254 2.71 -3.72 15.59
CA PRO A 254 3.69 -2.65 15.68
C PRO A 254 3.11 -1.44 16.42
N ALA A 255 3.69 -1.12 17.58
CA ALA A 255 3.53 0.20 18.17
C ALA A 255 4.35 1.21 17.33
N GLY A 256 3.75 2.36 17.02
CA GLY A 256 4.22 3.32 16.02
C GLY A 256 5.75 3.51 15.94
N GLY A 257 6.32 3.25 14.77
CA GLY A 257 7.72 3.55 14.45
C GLY A 257 8.76 2.52 14.89
N ALA A 258 8.37 1.41 15.54
CA ALA A 258 9.28 0.30 15.81
C ALA A 258 9.76 -0.36 14.49
N ASN A 259 11.00 -0.87 14.48
CA ASN A 259 11.71 -1.47 13.34
C ASN A 259 10.86 -2.52 12.58
N PHE A 260 10.02 -2.07 11.65
CA PHE A 260 9.14 -2.92 10.85
C PHE A 260 9.94 -3.95 10.04
N GLU A 261 11.17 -3.59 9.65
CA GLU A 261 12.10 -4.51 9.00
C GLU A 261 12.53 -5.66 9.91
N GLY A 262 12.88 -5.39 11.17
CA GLY A 262 13.22 -6.43 12.14
C GLY A 262 12.02 -7.33 12.46
N ALA A 263 10.82 -6.75 12.59
CA ALA A 263 9.60 -7.53 12.79
C ALA A 263 9.28 -8.42 11.57
N PHE A 264 9.50 -7.91 10.36
CA PHE A 264 9.29 -8.68 9.12
C PHE A 264 10.22 -9.88 9.07
N ASP A 265 11.50 -9.65 9.38
CA ASP A 265 12.50 -10.70 9.38
C ASP A 265 12.20 -11.77 10.44
N GLN A 266 11.70 -11.38 11.61
CA GLN A 266 11.24 -12.31 12.64
C GLN A 266 10.04 -13.14 12.16
N GLU A 267 9.03 -12.52 11.58
CA GLU A 267 7.84 -13.22 11.09
C GLU A 267 8.18 -14.18 9.94
N MET A 268 9.08 -13.77 9.04
CA MET A 268 9.63 -14.62 7.98
C MET A 268 10.38 -15.84 8.52
N GLN A 269 11.19 -15.66 9.56
CA GLN A 269 11.90 -16.77 10.22
C GLN A 269 10.91 -17.74 10.87
N THR A 270 9.88 -17.22 11.53
CA THR A 270 8.80 -18.02 12.12
C THR A 270 8.06 -18.82 11.04
N LEU A 271 7.62 -18.17 9.96
CA LEU A 271 6.96 -18.84 8.84
C LEU A 271 7.84 -19.95 8.26
N ASN A 272 9.12 -19.65 7.97
CA ASN A 272 10.02 -20.65 7.43
C ASN A 272 10.18 -21.86 8.36
N ARG A 273 10.32 -21.61 9.68
CA ARG A 273 10.43 -22.67 10.68
C ARG A 273 9.17 -23.54 10.73
N GLU A 274 7.98 -22.95 10.73
CA GLU A 274 6.73 -23.71 10.77
C GLU A 274 6.52 -24.53 9.49
N LEU A 275 6.88 -23.98 8.33
CA LEU A 275 6.85 -24.74 7.06
C LEU A 275 7.88 -25.88 7.06
N ASP A 276 9.11 -25.65 7.54
CA ASP A 276 10.14 -26.69 7.68
C ASP A 276 9.68 -27.82 8.63
N ALA A 277 9.08 -27.45 9.77
CA ALA A 277 8.56 -28.41 10.73
C ALA A 277 7.39 -29.23 10.15
N LEU A 278 6.52 -28.60 9.36
CA LEU A 278 5.44 -29.29 8.66
C LEU A 278 5.97 -30.26 7.59
N ASP A 279 6.96 -29.84 6.79
CA ASP A 279 7.61 -30.70 5.79
C ASP A 279 8.26 -31.93 6.45
N GLN A 280 9.05 -31.72 7.51
CA GLN A 280 9.69 -32.80 8.27
C GLN A 280 8.66 -33.77 8.87
N LEU A 281 7.55 -33.24 9.41
CA LEU A 281 6.47 -34.09 9.92
C LEU A 281 5.87 -34.95 8.80
N ARG A 282 5.63 -34.38 7.62
CA ARG A 282 5.10 -35.12 6.47
C ARG A 282 6.03 -36.23 6.03
N ASP A 283 7.33 -35.98 5.97
CA ASP A 283 8.34 -37.00 5.65
C ASP A 283 8.34 -38.14 6.68
N VAL A 284 8.26 -37.82 7.97
CA VAL A 284 8.16 -38.81 9.06
C VAL A 284 6.89 -39.65 8.90
N ILE A 285 5.75 -39.03 8.61
CA ILE A 285 4.48 -39.75 8.42
C ILE A 285 4.54 -40.64 7.17
N GLN A 286 5.06 -40.14 6.05
CA GLN A 286 5.19 -40.91 4.81
C GLN A 286 6.17 -42.07 4.93
N ALA A 287 7.12 -42.03 5.88
CA ALA A 287 7.97 -43.17 6.18
C ALA A 287 7.23 -44.33 6.88
N PHE A 288 6.07 -44.09 7.50
CA PHE A 288 5.25 -45.19 7.99
C PHE A 288 4.66 -45.99 6.82
N PRO A 289 4.51 -47.32 6.95
CA PRO A 289 3.92 -48.18 5.93
C PRO A 289 2.38 -48.04 5.89
N ILE A 290 1.89 -46.81 5.65
CA ILE A 290 0.49 -46.40 5.78
C ILE A 290 -0.31 -46.54 4.48
N ALA A 291 0.34 -46.54 3.32
CA ALA A 291 -0.33 -46.68 2.03
C ALA A 291 -0.69 -48.15 1.74
N ASN A 292 -1.76 -48.35 0.97
CA ASN A 292 -2.13 -49.68 0.52
C ASN A 292 -1.18 -50.15 -0.60
N PRO A 293 -0.41 -51.23 -0.41
CA PRO A 293 0.58 -51.67 -1.39
C PRO A 293 -0.03 -52.32 -2.65
N ALA A 294 -1.32 -52.67 -2.62
CA ALA A 294 -2.06 -53.17 -3.78
C ALA A 294 -3.46 -52.54 -3.85
N PRO A 295 -3.58 -51.28 -4.32
CA PRO A 295 -4.84 -50.55 -4.34
C PRO A 295 -5.99 -51.31 -5.03
N GLY A 296 -7.17 -51.28 -4.40
CA GLY A 296 -8.38 -51.96 -4.89
C GLY A 296 -8.38 -53.49 -4.78
N ARG A 297 -7.33 -54.11 -4.22
CA ARG A 297 -7.29 -55.57 -3.98
C ARG A 297 -7.91 -55.92 -2.63
N ARG A 298 -8.57 -57.08 -2.55
CA ARG A 298 -9.15 -57.59 -1.30
C ARG A 298 -8.08 -58.32 -0.48
N ILE A 299 -8.22 -58.27 0.84
CA ILE A 299 -7.44 -59.10 1.76
C ILE A 299 -8.05 -60.51 1.77
N SER A 300 -7.28 -61.51 1.39
CA SER A 300 -7.70 -62.93 1.34
C SER A 300 -7.38 -63.71 2.61
N SER A 301 -6.92 -63.06 3.68
CA SER A 301 -5.52 -63.16 4.09
C SER A 301 -5.16 -62.37 5.35
N GLY A 302 -5.70 -62.67 6.53
CA GLY A 302 -5.42 -61.90 7.76
C GLY A 302 -4.12 -62.28 8.48
N TYR A 303 -3.56 -61.34 9.24
CA TYR A 303 -2.43 -61.54 10.17
C TYR A 303 -2.84 -62.35 11.40
N GLY A 304 -1.95 -63.22 11.90
CA GLY A 304 -2.15 -64.00 13.11
C GLY A 304 -2.30 -65.51 12.87
N ASN A 305 -2.77 -66.24 13.90
CA ASN A 305 -2.96 -67.68 13.83
C ASN A 305 -4.07 -68.06 12.84
N ARG A 306 -3.74 -68.92 11.88
CA ARG A 306 -4.70 -69.46 10.90
C ARG A 306 -4.38 -70.91 10.58
N ARG A 307 -5.33 -71.60 9.95
CA ARG A 307 -5.06 -72.91 9.35
C ARG A 307 -4.20 -72.71 8.10
N ASP A 308 -3.02 -73.30 8.08
CA ASP A 308 -2.09 -73.22 6.97
C ASP A 308 -2.72 -73.83 5.70
N PRO A 309 -2.76 -73.09 4.58
CA PRO A 309 -3.48 -73.53 3.38
C PRO A 309 -2.78 -74.66 2.60
N LEU A 310 -1.49 -74.92 2.85
CA LEU A 310 -0.76 -76.00 2.16
C LEU A 310 -0.75 -77.30 2.97
N ILE A 311 -0.63 -77.23 4.30
CA ILE A 311 -0.50 -78.43 5.16
C ILE A 311 -1.69 -78.66 6.11
N GLY A 312 -2.65 -77.73 6.18
CA GLY A 312 -3.88 -77.87 6.94
C GLY A 312 -3.73 -77.81 8.46
N ARG A 313 -2.55 -77.44 8.98
CA ARG A 313 -2.24 -77.33 10.43
C ARG A 313 -2.29 -75.87 10.89
N SER A 314 -2.43 -75.64 12.19
CA SER A 314 -2.34 -74.26 12.74
C SER A 314 -0.95 -73.68 12.50
N ALA A 315 -0.88 -72.48 11.92
CA ALA A 315 0.35 -71.74 11.66
C ALA A 315 0.13 -70.24 11.87
N PHE A 316 1.19 -69.54 12.26
CA PHE A 316 1.17 -68.09 12.41
C PHE A 316 1.47 -67.40 11.08
N HIS A 317 0.58 -66.50 10.66
CA HIS A 317 0.76 -65.67 9.48
C HIS A 317 1.36 -64.32 9.86
N ALA A 318 2.61 -64.08 9.47
CA ALA A 318 3.39 -62.89 9.83
C ALA A 318 3.04 -61.62 9.04
N GLY A 319 1.99 -61.66 8.21
CA GLY A 319 1.59 -60.55 7.35
C GLY A 319 0.12 -60.66 6.94
N ILE A 320 -0.23 -60.00 5.84
CA ILE A 320 -1.52 -60.14 5.16
C ILE A 320 -1.32 -60.61 3.73
N ASP A 321 -2.31 -61.33 3.20
CA ASP A 321 -2.33 -61.72 1.80
C ASP A 321 -3.39 -60.90 1.06
N LEU A 322 -2.99 -60.26 -0.03
CA LEU A 322 -3.84 -59.45 -0.90
C LEU A 322 -4.04 -60.19 -2.22
N ALA A 323 -5.27 -60.57 -2.54
CA ALA A 323 -5.59 -61.27 -3.78
C ALA A 323 -5.36 -60.34 -4.97
N ALA A 324 -4.30 -60.63 -5.73
CA ALA A 324 -3.79 -59.79 -6.79
C ALA A 324 -3.40 -60.68 -7.99
N PRO A 325 -4.10 -60.55 -9.13
CA PRO A 325 -3.72 -61.26 -10.35
C PRO A 325 -2.24 -61.04 -10.69
N ARG A 326 -1.62 -62.03 -11.33
CA ARG A 326 -0.23 -61.91 -11.80
C ARG A 326 -0.07 -60.65 -12.64
N GLY A 327 1.00 -59.90 -12.42
CA GLY A 327 1.25 -58.63 -13.11
C GLY A 327 0.64 -57.39 -12.43
N THR A 328 -0.19 -57.55 -11.38
CA THR A 328 -0.76 -56.40 -10.66
C THR A 328 0.37 -55.53 -10.09
N PRO A 329 0.42 -54.21 -10.37
CA PRO A 329 1.44 -53.33 -9.81
C PRO A 329 1.40 -53.32 -8.29
N ILE A 330 2.57 -53.52 -7.67
CA ILE A 330 2.76 -53.41 -6.22
C ILE A 330 3.52 -52.13 -5.93
N LEU A 331 3.02 -51.37 -4.96
CA LEU A 331 3.52 -50.04 -4.60
C LEU A 331 4.19 -50.07 -3.22
N ALA A 332 5.14 -49.16 -3.00
CA ALA A 332 5.73 -48.92 -1.70
C ALA A 332 4.67 -48.38 -0.72
N ALA A 333 4.47 -49.07 0.40
CA ALA A 333 3.52 -48.67 1.44
C ALA A 333 3.97 -47.45 2.26
N GLY A 334 5.26 -47.12 2.20
CA GLY A 334 5.87 -45.95 2.86
C GLY A 334 7.22 -45.64 2.22
N SER A 335 7.69 -44.40 2.40
CA SER A 335 8.98 -43.91 1.90
C SER A 335 10.14 -44.61 2.63
N GLY A 336 11.22 -44.90 1.92
CA GLY A 336 12.36 -45.61 2.51
C GLY A 336 13.39 -46.07 1.48
N THR A 337 14.33 -46.90 1.92
CA THR A 337 15.40 -47.43 1.06
C THR A 337 15.24 -48.94 0.87
N VAL A 338 15.40 -49.41 -0.37
CA VAL A 338 15.34 -50.84 -0.67
C VAL A 338 16.53 -51.56 -0.05
N ARG A 339 16.26 -52.41 0.94
CA ARG A 339 17.26 -53.21 1.64
C ARG A 339 17.50 -54.56 0.95
N LYS A 340 16.47 -55.16 0.37
CA LYS A 340 16.55 -56.44 -0.35
C LYS A 340 15.66 -56.42 -1.58
N ALA A 341 16.16 -56.97 -2.68
CA ALA A 341 15.44 -57.14 -3.93
C ALA A 341 15.93 -58.41 -4.63
N GLY A 342 15.20 -59.53 -4.51
CA GLY A 342 15.59 -60.80 -5.14
C GLY A 342 14.89 -62.02 -4.56
N ARG A 343 15.36 -63.23 -4.93
CA ARG A 343 14.82 -64.49 -4.39
C ARG A 343 15.14 -64.65 -2.90
N SER A 344 14.18 -65.14 -2.12
CA SER A 344 14.29 -65.27 -0.67
C SER A 344 13.56 -66.51 -0.12
N GLY A 345 13.97 -67.69 -0.57
CA GLY A 345 13.44 -68.97 -0.07
C GLY A 345 11.92 -69.08 -0.23
N GLY A 346 11.22 -69.43 0.85
CA GLY A 346 9.75 -69.58 0.86
C GLY A 346 8.97 -68.32 0.47
N TYR A 347 9.57 -67.12 0.56
CA TYR A 347 8.94 -65.89 0.08
C TYR A 347 8.93 -65.75 -1.45
N GLY A 348 9.71 -66.55 -2.19
CA GLY A 348 9.88 -66.35 -3.63
C GLY A 348 10.67 -65.09 -3.92
N ASN A 349 10.27 -64.32 -4.93
CA ASN A 349 10.83 -62.98 -5.15
C ASN A 349 10.28 -62.01 -4.09
N LEU A 350 11.20 -61.31 -3.45
CA LEU A 350 10.94 -60.44 -2.31
C LEU A 350 11.58 -59.07 -2.55
N VAL A 351 10.82 -58.02 -2.23
CA VAL A 351 11.35 -56.70 -1.95
C VAL A 351 11.19 -56.42 -0.45
N GLU A 352 12.23 -55.88 0.19
CA GLU A 352 12.18 -55.37 1.56
C GLU A 352 12.63 -53.91 1.55
N ILE A 353 11.81 -53.03 2.11
CA ILE A 353 12.09 -51.59 2.26
C ILE A 353 12.35 -51.30 3.73
N GLU A 354 13.42 -50.57 4.01
CA GLU A 354 13.74 -50.04 5.33
C GLU A 354 13.32 -48.57 5.41
N HIS A 355 12.50 -48.25 6.41
CA HIS A 355 11.93 -46.93 6.62
C HIS A 355 12.72 -46.17 7.69
N THR A 356 12.69 -44.84 7.63
CA THR A 356 13.46 -43.98 8.56
C THR A 356 12.99 -44.07 10.02
N ASN A 357 11.74 -44.50 10.25
CA ASN A 357 11.19 -44.79 11.58
C ASN A 357 11.62 -46.17 12.15
N GLY A 358 12.52 -46.89 11.49
CA GLY A 358 13.03 -48.20 11.93
C GLY A 358 12.11 -49.38 11.62
N LEU A 359 10.98 -49.15 10.95
CA LEU A 359 10.12 -50.22 10.44
C LEU A 359 10.68 -50.78 9.12
N ARG A 360 10.30 -52.01 8.81
CA ARG A 360 10.53 -52.63 7.50
C ARG A 360 9.24 -53.15 6.91
N SER A 361 9.04 -52.93 5.62
CA SER A 361 7.95 -53.53 4.86
C SER A 361 8.48 -54.60 3.91
N ARG A 362 7.77 -55.72 3.79
CA ARG A 362 8.13 -56.85 2.90
C ARG A 362 7.02 -57.11 1.89
N TYR A 363 7.43 -57.36 0.66
CA TYR A 363 6.55 -57.60 -0.49
C TYR A 363 6.99 -58.88 -1.18
N ALA A 364 6.30 -59.97 -0.90
CA ALA A 364 6.71 -61.32 -1.30
C ALA A 364 5.82 -61.90 -2.40
N HIS A 365 6.26 -63.04 -2.91
CA HIS A 365 5.65 -63.78 -4.02
C HIS A 365 5.57 -62.99 -5.33
N LEU A 366 6.41 -61.95 -5.49
CA LEU A 366 6.41 -61.10 -6.67
C LEU A 366 6.73 -61.92 -7.93
N ASP A 367 6.15 -61.54 -9.07
CA ASP A 367 6.54 -62.10 -10.35
C ASP A 367 7.78 -61.39 -10.88
N ARG A 368 7.71 -60.06 -10.90
CA ARG A 368 8.77 -59.16 -11.35
C ARG A 368 9.12 -58.16 -10.26
N ILE A 369 10.42 -57.90 -10.10
CA ILE A 369 10.94 -56.83 -9.26
C ILE A 369 11.32 -55.66 -10.17
N ALA A 370 10.90 -54.44 -9.82
CA ALA A 370 11.16 -53.23 -10.60
C ALA A 370 12.25 -52.34 -9.99
N VAL A 371 12.73 -52.67 -8.78
CA VAL A 371 13.65 -51.84 -7.99
C VAL A 371 14.95 -52.58 -7.67
N LYS A 372 15.98 -51.83 -7.25
CA LYS A 372 17.30 -52.37 -6.89
C LYS A 372 17.64 -52.03 -5.44
N VAL A 373 18.50 -52.84 -4.82
CA VAL A 373 19.03 -52.57 -3.48
C VAL A 373 19.72 -51.19 -3.47
N GLY A 374 19.46 -50.39 -2.43
CA GLY A 374 19.97 -49.03 -2.28
C GLY A 374 19.11 -47.95 -2.93
N GLN A 375 18.07 -48.30 -3.70
CA GLN A 375 17.14 -47.32 -4.27
C GLN A 375 16.31 -46.66 -3.16
N ILE A 376 16.27 -45.33 -3.16
CA ILE A 376 15.35 -44.54 -2.32
C ILE A 376 14.01 -44.48 -3.05
N LEU A 377 12.94 -44.79 -2.32
CA LEU A 377 11.58 -44.82 -2.83
C LEU A 377 10.72 -43.85 -2.05
N THR A 378 9.83 -43.15 -2.74
CA THR A 378 8.72 -42.42 -2.11
C THR A 378 7.51 -43.34 -1.96
N VAL A 379 6.65 -43.04 -0.98
CA VAL A 379 5.37 -43.74 -0.83
C VAL A 379 4.58 -43.78 -2.16
N GLY A 380 4.02 -44.93 -2.50
CA GLY A 380 3.25 -45.14 -3.73
C GLY A 380 4.08 -45.47 -4.98
N GLU A 381 5.42 -45.44 -4.93
CA GLU A 381 6.25 -45.81 -6.07
C GLU A 381 6.13 -47.31 -6.40
N LYS A 382 6.14 -47.67 -7.70
CA LYS A 382 6.03 -49.07 -8.14
C LYS A 382 7.31 -49.84 -7.83
N ILE A 383 7.19 -50.90 -7.04
CA ILE A 383 8.32 -51.75 -6.64
C ILE A 383 8.40 -53.09 -7.38
N GLY A 384 7.30 -53.50 -8.00
CA GLY A 384 7.20 -54.78 -8.68
C GLY A 384 5.79 -55.14 -9.10
N GLU A 385 5.59 -56.42 -9.37
CA GLU A 385 4.31 -56.97 -9.82
C GLU A 385 3.97 -58.24 -9.05
N ALA A 386 2.70 -58.40 -8.69
CA ALA A 386 2.21 -59.56 -7.96
C ALA A 386 2.42 -60.86 -8.77
N GLY A 387 2.64 -61.97 -8.07
CA GLY A 387 2.90 -63.26 -8.68
C GLY A 387 2.59 -64.43 -7.74
N SER A 388 3.28 -65.55 -7.97
CA SER A 388 3.17 -66.77 -7.16
C SER A 388 4.51 -67.52 -7.16
N THR A 389 5.61 -66.81 -6.92
CA THR A 389 6.99 -67.35 -7.09
C THR A 389 7.57 -68.04 -5.86
N GLY A 390 6.85 -68.03 -4.74
CA GLY A 390 7.24 -68.66 -3.48
C GLY A 390 6.24 -69.71 -3.03
N ARG A 391 6.15 -69.93 -1.72
CA ARG A 391 5.18 -70.83 -1.09
C ARG A 391 3.78 -70.20 -1.13
N SER A 392 3.10 -70.38 -2.27
CA SER A 392 1.85 -69.72 -2.61
C SER A 392 0.92 -70.70 -3.32
N THR A 393 -0.39 -70.61 -3.06
CA THR A 393 -1.42 -71.45 -3.72
C THR A 393 -2.02 -70.79 -4.96
N GLY A 394 -1.66 -69.54 -5.25
CA GLY A 394 -2.15 -68.78 -6.40
C GLY A 394 -1.70 -67.32 -6.35
N PRO A 395 -1.91 -66.52 -7.42
CA PRO A 395 -1.42 -65.14 -7.47
C PRO A 395 -1.94 -64.24 -6.34
N HIS A 396 -1.02 -63.72 -5.53
CA HIS A 396 -1.31 -62.75 -4.47
C HIS A 396 -0.04 -61.99 -4.06
N LEU A 397 -0.22 -60.87 -3.38
CA LEU A 397 0.85 -60.21 -2.63
C LEU A 397 0.80 -60.69 -1.19
N HIS A 398 1.91 -61.24 -0.69
CA HIS A 398 2.12 -61.41 0.75
C HIS A 398 2.88 -60.20 1.29
N TYR A 399 2.26 -59.47 2.22
CA TYR A 399 2.73 -58.19 2.73
C TYR A 399 2.94 -58.24 4.25
N GLU A 400 4.14 -57.89 4.71
CA GLU A 400 4.46 -57.81 6.14
C GLU A 400 4.94 -56.41 6.53
N VAL A 401 4.66 -56.02 7.77
CA VAL A 401 5.32 -54.91 8.46
C VAL A 401 6.10 -55.49 9.63
N ARG A 402 7.34 -55.04 9.83
CA ARG A 402 8.24 -55.59 10.85
C ARG A 402 8.97 -54.49 11.61
N GLN A 403 9.21 -54.74 12.89
CA GLN A 403 10.14 -53.97 13.71
C GLN A 403 11.23 -54.93 14.20
N GLY A 404 12.46 -54.73 13.71
CA GLY A 404 13.52 -55.70 13.92
C GLY A 404 13.12 -57.11 13.46
N LYS A 405 13.18 -58.09 14.37
CA LYS A 405 12.80 -59.48 14.09
C LYS A 405 11.30 -59.75 14.27
N THR A 406 10.54 -58.83 14.86
CA THR A 406 9.13 -59.01 15.19
C THR A 406 8.24 -58.62 14.01
N ALA A 407 7.26 -59.46 13.69
CA ALA A 407 6.21 -59.11 12.74
C ALA A 407 5.11 -58.32 13.47
N LEU A 408 4.61 -57.27 12.82
CA LEU A 408 3.54 -56.41 13.32
C LEU A 408 2.33 -56.56 12.41
N ASN A 409 1.13 -56.29 12.93
CA ASN A 409 -0.09 -56.35 12.14
C ASN A 409 -0.12 -55.21 11.09
N PRO A 410 -0.05 -55.50 9.78
CA PRO A 410 -0.04 -54.46 8.74
C PRO A 410 -1.32 -53.62 8.72
N MET A 411 -2.45 -54.18 9.20
CA MET A 411 -3.74 -53.49 9.22
C MET A 411 -3.76 -52.27 10.13
N THR A 412 -2.92 -52.22 11.17
CA THR A 412 -2.80 -51.05 12.05
C THR A 412 -2.36 -49.83 11.25
N TYR A 413 -1.31 -49.98 10.44
CA TYR A 413 -0.74 -48.90 9.63
C TYR A 413 -1.63 -48.53 8.44
N MET A 414 -2.22 -49.51 7.74
CA MET A 414 -3.12 -49.21 6.61
C MET A 414 -4.39 -48.45 7.04
N LYS A 415 -4.93 -48.75 8.23
CA LYS A 415 -6.05 -48.00 8.81
C LYS A 415 -5.63 -46.57 9.18
N ALA A 416 -4.42 -46.40 9.70
CA ALA A 416 -3.85 -45.09 9.99
C ALA A 416 -3.74 -44.23 8.72
N GLY A 417 -3.21 -44.80 7.63
CA GLY A 417 -3.13 -44.11 6.35
C GLY A 417 -4.47 -43.66 5.80
N THR A 418 -5.52 -44.47 5.99
CA THR A 418 -6.88 -44.08 5.56
C THR A 418 -7.39 -42.85 6.30
N ARG A 419 -7.05 -42.68 7.58
CA ARG A 419 -7.41 -41.49 8.38
C ARG A 419 -6.57 -40.27 8.02
N LEU A 420 -5.30 -40.48 7.68
CA LEU A 420 -4.34 -39.43 7.37
C LEU A 420 -4.41 -38.93 5.91
N LYS A 421 -5.10 -39.67 5.02
CA LYS A 421 -5.22 -39.35 3.59
C LYS A 421 -5.76 -37.94 3.28
N ARG A 422 -6.41 -37.25 4.20
CA ARG A 422 -6.88 -35.86 3.97
C ARG A 422 -5.75 -34.82 4.02
N TYR A 423 -4.57 -35.20 4.51
CA TYR A 423 -3.43 -34.31 4.74
C TYR A 423 -2.31 -34.48 3.70
N PHE A 424 -2.46 -35.41 2.76
CA PHE A 424 -1.52 -35.78 1.70
C PHE A 424 -2.31 -36.03 0.41
#